data_AF-A0A142Y571-F1
#
_entry.id   AF-A0A142Y571-F1
#
_cell.length_a   1.000
_cell.length_b   1.000
_cell.length_c   1.000
_cell.angle_alpha   90.00
_cell.angle_beta   90.00
_cell.angle_gamma   90.00
#
_symmetry.space_group_name_H-M   'P 1'
#
loop_
_entity.id
_entity.type
_entity.pdbx_description
1 polymer ?
#
loop_
_entity_poly.entity_id
_entity_poly.type
_entity_poly.pdbx_seq_one_letter_code
_entity_poly.pdbx_strand_id
1 'polypeptide(L)' 'MSQANSIQHGGDHYKKKSIEPWDFIAANDIGFLDGNAIKYLTRWKDKNGIEDLRKARHYIDKLIEIEESKQQ' A
#
# COMPACT_ATOMS: atom_id res chain seq x y z
N MET A 1 -3.03 19.65 6.54
CA MET A 1 -3.53 18.28 6.30
C MET A 1 -4.76 18.35 5.42
N SER A 2 -4.89 17.45 4.44
CA SER A 2 -6.08 17.40 3.58
C SER A 2 -7.30 16.95 4.40
N GLN A 3 -8.51 17.24 3.92
CA GLN A 3 -9.74 16.73 4.55
C GLN A 3 -9.84 15.20 4.47
N ALA A 4 -9.21 14.56 3.48
CA ALA A 4 -9.21 13.10 3.38
C ALA A 4 -8.36 12.45 4.48
N ASN A 5 -7.22 13.06 4.84
CA ASN A 5 -6.31 12.53 5.87
C ASN A 5 -6.91 12.59 7.29
N SER A 6 -7.95 13.39 7.52
CA SER A 6 -8.62 13.46 8.82
C SER A 6 -9.64 12.32 9.02
N ILE A 7 -9.97 11.55 7.98
CA ILE A 7 -11.01 10.53 7.98
C ILE A 7 -10.40 9.17 7.61
N GLN A 8 -10.80 8.11 8.30
CA GLN A 8 -10.49 6.74 7.88
C GLN A 8 -11.73 5.87 8.11
N HIS A 9 -12.09 5.05 7.11
CA HIS A 9 -13.19 4.10 7.22
C HIS A 9 -12.66 2.68 7.49
N GLY A 10 -13.30 1.96 8.42
CA GLY A 10 -12.93 0.57 8.74
C GLY A 10 -11.66 0.41 9.58
N GLY A 11 -11.47 1.29 10.58
CA GLY A 11 -10.41 1.25 11.61
C GLY A 11 -9.61 2.55 11.69
N ASP A 12 -8.41 2.50 12.28
CA ASP A 12 -7.50 3.64 12.49
C ASP A 12 -6.01 3.37 12.12
N HIS A 13 -5.73 2.25 11.44
CA HIS A 13 -4.38 1.74 11.14
C HIS A 13 -3.45 2.66 10.31
N TYR A 14 -3.98 3.61 9.53
CA TYR A 14 -3.13 4.60 8.82
C TYR A 14 -2.95 5.89 9.61
N LYS A 15 -3.99 6.34 10.34
CA LYS A 15 -3.91 7.50 11.24
C LYS A 15 -2.84 7.40 12.33
N LYS A 16 -2.43 6.17 12.65
CA LYS A 16 -1.34 5.88 13.61
C LYS A 16 0.06 6.04 13.03
N LYS A 17 0.19 6.27 11.72
CA LYS A 17 1.46 6.38 11.02
C LYS A 17 1.90 7.84 10.97
N SER A 18 3.22 8.05 10.96
CA SER A 18 3.78 9.40 10.82
C SER A 18 3.42 10.05 9.48
N ILE A 19 3.14 9.23 8.45
CA ILE A 19 2.76 9.64 7.10
C ILE A 19 1.67 8.67 6.62
N GLU A 20 0.58 9.18 6.04
CA GLU A 20 -0.44 8.34 5.39
C GLU A 20 0.19 7.63 4.18
N PRO A 21 0.01 6.30 3.99
CA PRO A 21 0.68 5.58 2.91
C PRO A 21 0.40 6.14 1.52
N TRP A 22 -0.83 6.64 1.28
CA TRP A 22 -1.16 7.26 0.00
C TRP A 22 -0.38 8.56 -0.24
N ASP A 23 0.00 9.30 0.80
CA ASP A 23 0.76 10.54 0.65
C ASP A 23 2.19 10.20 0.20
N PHE A 24 2.79 9.18 0.81
CA PHE A 24 4.09 8.66 0.39
C PHE A 24 4.04 8.15 -1.06
N ILE A 25 3.00 7.40 -1.43
CA ILE A 25 2.81 6.86 -2.78
C ILE A 25 2.67 8.00 -3.80
N ALA A 26 1.78 8.97 -3.53
CA ALA A 26 1.53 10.09 -4.42
C ALA A 26 2.73 11.02 -4.57
N ALA A 27 3.47 11.27 -3.48
CA ALA A 27 4.65 12.15 -3.51
C ALA A 27 5.82 11.57 -4.31
N ASN A 28 5.85 10.25 -4.54
CA ASN A 28 6.92 9.56 -5.25
C ASN A 28 6.48 8.99 -6.61
N ASP A 29 5.28 9.37 -7.09
CA ASP A 29 4.71 8.87 -8.35
C ASP A 29 4.70 7.33 -8.46
N ILE A 30 4.44 6.67 -7.33
CA ILE A 30 4.41 5.21 -7.22
C ILE A 30 3.12 4.68 -7.84
N GLY A 31 3.26 3.61 -8.63
CA GLY A 31 2.17 3.03 -9.41
C GLY A 31 1.12 2.30 -8.57
N PHE A 32 0.13 1.74 -9.26
CA PHE A 32 -0.97 1.02 -8.61
C PHE A 32 -0.49 -0.24 -7.88
N LEU A 33 0.43 -1.02 -8.45
CA LEU A 33 0.78 -2.35 -7.93
C LEU A 33 1.67 -2.25 -6.69
N ASP A 34 2.81 -1.58 -6.86
CA ASP A 34 3.74 -1.16 -5.82
C ASP A 34 3.07 -0.30 -4.74
N GLY A 35 2.19 0.64 -5.12
CA GLY A 35 1.42 1.42 -4.16
C GLY A 35 0.49 0.57 -3.28
N ASN A 36 -0.20 -0.42 -3.87
CA ASN A 36 -1.00 -1.35 -3.08
C ASN A 36 -0.13 -2.22 -2.16
N ALA A 37 1.02 -2.69 -2.64
CA ALA A 37 1.97 -3.44 -1.82
C ALA A 37 2.41 -2.62 -0.59
N ILE A 38 2.84 -1.36 -0.78
CA ILE A 38 3.22 -0.44 0.29
C ILE A 38 2.06 -0.26 1.28
N LYS A 39 0.86 0.04 0.78
CA LYS A 39 -0.34 0.20 1.60
C LYS A 39 -0.57 -0.99 2.55
N TYR A 40 -0.45 -2.23 2.05
CA TYR A 40 -0.61 -3.43 2.87
C TYR A 40 0.56 -3.63 3.85
N LEU A 41 1.79 -3.37 3.41
CA LEU A 41 3.00 -3.44 4.25
C LEU A 41 3.00 -2.40 5.37
N THR A 42 2.32 -1.27 5.21
CA THR A 42 2.23 -0.28 6.29
C THR A 42 1.26 -0.70 7.40
N ARG A 43 0.16 -1.39 7.07
CA ARG A 43 -0.93 -1.65 8.02
C ARG A 43 -0.99 -3.06 8.62
N TRP A 44 -0.18 -4.01 8.15
CA TRP A 44 -0.35 -5.42 8.50
C TRP A 44 -0.32 -5.68 10.02
N LYS A 45 0.53 -4.96 10.77
CA LYS A 45 0.61 -5.07 12.23
C LYS A 45 -0.65 -4.60 12.96
N ASP A 46 -1.43 -3.73 12.33
CA ASP A 46 -2.51 -2.97 12.97
C ASP A 46 -3.90 -3.34 12.45
N LYS A 47 -4.01 -4.17 11.39
CA LYS A 47 -5.31 -4.56 10.78
C LYS A 47 -5.50 -6.07 10.62
N ASN A 48 -4.85 -6.70 9.64
CA ASN A 48 -5.15 -8.10 9.26
C ASN A 48 -3.97 -9.06 9.40
N GLY A 49 -2.84 -8.64 9.97
CA GLY A 49 -1.67 -9.51 10.16
C GLY A 49 -1.16 -10.11 8.85
N ILE A 50 -0.94 -11.43 8.87
CA ILE A 50 -0.40 -12.21 7.76
C ILE A 50 -1.24 -12.07 6.47
N GLU A 51 -2.56 -11.85 6.58
CA GLU A 51 -3.41 -11.69 5.40
C GLU A 51 -3.05 -10.44 4.57
N ASP A 52 -2.65 -9.34 5.22
CA ASP A 52 -2.17 -8.17 4.49
C ASP A 52 -0.77 -8.42 3.89
N LEU A 53 0.09 -9.22 4.54
CA LEU A 53 1.37 -9.64 3.94
C LEU A 53 1.16 -10.49 2.68
N ARG A 54 0.19 -11.42 2.70
CA ARG A 54 -0.19 -12.21 1.51
C ARG A 54 -0.69 -11.34 0.38
N LYS A 55 -1.50 -10.32 0.69
CA LYS A 55 -1.96 -9.32 -0.30
C LYS A 55 -0.79 -8.52 -0.86
N ALA A 56 0.11 -8.02 -0.01
CA ALA A 56 1.29 -7.30 -0.47
C ALA A 56 2.12 -8.13 -1.45
N ARG A 57 2.39 -9.40 -1.10
CA ARG A 57 3.11 -10.34 -1.97
C ARG A 57 2.40 -10.52 -3.31
N HIS A 58 1.09 -10.73 -3.32
CA HIS A 58 0.34 -10.92 -4.57
C HIS A 58 0.45 -9.72 -5.54
N TYR A 59 0.45 -8.50 -5.00
CA TYR A 59 0.68 -7.29 -5.82
C TYR A 59 2.11 -7.21 -6.36
N ILE A 60 3.10 -7.64 -5.57
CA ILE A 60 4.50 -7.73 -6.01
C ILE A 60 4.66 -8.80 -7.10
N ASP A 61 4.08 -9.98 -6.90
CA ASP A 61 4.09 -11.06 -7.89
C ASP A 61 3.53 -10.57 -9.24
N LYS A 62 2.40 -9.83 -9.21
CA LYS A 62 1.82 -9.27 -10.44
C LYS A 62 2.69 -8.21 -11.10
N LEU A 63 3.38 -7.38 -10.31
CA LEU A 63 4.31 -6.39 -10.82
C LEU A 63 5.49 -7.06 -11.53
N ILE A 64 6.04 -8.13 -10.93
CA ILE A 64 7.10 -8.94 -11.53
C ILE A 64 6.66 -9.50 -12.88
N GLU A 65 5.48 -10.14 -12.97
CA GLU A 65 4.95 -10.68 -14.23
C GLU A 65 4.90 -9.62 -15.36
N ILE A 66 4.48 -8.40 -15.03
CA ILE A 66 4.39 -7.30 -16.00
C ILE A 66 5.79 -6.85 -16.44
N GLU A 67 6.70 -6.64 -15.50
CA GLU A 67 8.07 -6.19 -15.83
C GLU A 67 8.86 -7.26 -16.58
N GLU A 68 8.65 -8.54 -16.29
CA GLU A 68 9.22 -9.65 -17.07
C GLU A 68 8.65 -9.68 -18.50
N SER A 69 7.35 -9.42 -18.68
CA SER A 69 6.73 -9.38 -20.02
C SER A 69 7.25 -8.24 -20.90
N LYS A 70 7.74 -7.13 -20.31
CA LYS A 70 8.32 -5.99 -21.04
C LYS A 70 9.74 -6.23 -21.52
N GLN A 71 10.43 -7.22 -20.95
CA GLN A 71 11.80 -7.57 -21.30
C GLN A 71 11.87 -8.59 -22.45
N GLN A 72 10.72 -9.08 -22.92
CA GLN A 72 10.58 -9.89 -24.14
C GLN A 72 10.33 -8.99 -25.35
#